data_AF-K2E3U5-F1
#
_entry.id   AF-K2E3U5-F1
#
_cell.length_a   1.000
_cell.length_b   1.000
_cell.length_c   1.000
_cell.angle_alpha   90.00
_cell.angle_beta   90.00
_cell.angle_gamma   90.00
#
_symmetry.space_group_name_H-M   'P 1'
#
loop_
_entity.id
_entity.type
_entity.pdbx_description
1 polymer ?
#
loop_
_entity_poly.entity_id
_entity_poly.type
_entity_poly.pdbx_seq_one_letter_code
_entity_poly.pdbx_strand_id
1 'polypeptide(L)'
;MNSSLRLAIISLRISAIIYWLLGLSCLLLPLFFVAAYFFANFMPDDLSDMEPLDALVIITLYCWFIALFAIGPAVFIEFVIRDLKRTKYWAWVAGIIVSGIYLPSGFIIFGVLGLVGLLNQEVSQQFNIARNNRLKSSSV
;
A
#
# COMPACT_ATOMS: atom_id res chain seq x y z
N MET A 1 -5.95 -9.70 -21.89
CA MET A 1 -5.17 -9.70 -20.63
C MET A 1 -5.45 -11.02 -19.93
N ASN A 2 -4.43 -11.82 -19.65
CA ASN A 2 -4.62 -13.14 -19.03
C ASN A 2 -5.41 -13.05 -17.71
N SER A 3 -6.30 -14.00 -17.48
CA SER A 3 -7.12 -14.10 -16.26
C SER A 3 -6.26 -14.16 -14.99
N SER A 4 -5.14 -14.87 -15.05
CA SER A 4 -4.14 -14.97 -13.98
C SER A 4 -3.48 -13.63 -13.64
N LEU A 5 -3.10 -12.86 -14.66
CA LEU A 5 -2.54 -11.51 -14.45
C LEU A 5 -3.59 -10.56 -13.88
N ARG A 6 -4.85 -10.70 -14.31
CA ARG A 6 -5.97 -9.91 -13.78
C ARG A 6 -6.21 -10.20 -12.30
N LEU A 7 -6.11 -11.46 -11.88
CA LEU A 7 -6.20 -11.86 -10.46
C LEU A 7 -5.09 -11.22 -9.61
N ALA A 8 -3.84 -11.27 -10.07
CA ALA A 8 -2.73 -10.65 -9.36
C ALA A 8 -2.87 -9.11 -9.26
N ILE A 9 -3.36 -8.46 -10.32
CA ILE A 9 -3.63 -7.02 -10.28
C ILE A 9 -4.74 -6.71 -9.28
N ILE A 10 -5.80 -7.52 -9.22
CA ILE A 10 -6.91 -7.31 -8.28
C ILE A 10 -6.42 -7.49 -6.84
N SER A 11 -5.63 -8.53 -6.54
CA SER A 11 -5.11 -8.75 -5.19
C SER A 11 -4.20 -7.60 -4.73
N LEU A 12 -3.28 -7.15 -5.59
CA LEU A 12 -2.43 -5.99 -5.32
C LEU A 12 -3.26 -4.73 -5.12
N ARG A 13 -4.31 -4.52 -5.92
CA ARG A 13 -5.18 -3.34 -5.81
C ARG A 13 -5.98 -3.32 -4.53
N ILE A 14 -6.53 -4.46 -4.10
CA ILE A 14 -7.21 -4.56 -2.80
C ILE A 14 -6.23 -4.23 -1.67
N SER A 15 -5.00 -4.77 -1.72
CA SER A 15 -3.98 -4.46 -0.71
C SER A 15 -3.65 -2.96 -0.67
N ALA A 16 -3.48 -2.32 -1.84
CA ALA A 16 -3.21 -0.88 -1.93
C ALA A 16 -4.35 -0.05 -1.34
N ILE A 17 -5.61 -0.42 -1.61
CA ILE A 17 -6.79 0.25 -1.04
C ILE A 17 -6.78 0.13 0.48
N ILE A 18 -6.43 -1.03 1.04
CA ILE A 18 -6.34 -1.23 2.49
C ILE A 18 -5.25 -0.32 3.08
N TYR A 19 -4.07 -0.24 2.46
CA TYR A 19 -3.01 0.67 2.92
C TYR A 19 -3.41 2.15 2.82
N TRP A 20 -4.13 2.54 1.76
CA TRP A 20 -4.68 3.89 1.63
C TRP A 20 -5.70 4.21 2.72
N LEU A 21 -6.63 3.29 2.99
CA LEU A 21 -7.62 3.45 4.06
C LEU A 21 -6.97 3.53 5.44
N LEU A 22 -5.97 2.68 5.70
CA LEU A 22 -5.22 2.69 6.95
C LEU A 22 -4.43 4.01 7.10
N GLY A 23 -3.72 4.43 6.05
CA GLY A 23 -2.96 5.68 6.07
C GLY A 23 -3.86 6.90 6.27
N LEU A 24 -4.99 6.96 5.56
CA LEU A 24 -5.94 8.07 5.67
C LEU A 24 -6.65 8.09 7.03
N SER A 25 -7.06 6.94 7.57
CA SER A 25 -7.66 6.88 8.91
C SER A 25 -6.67 7.29 10.00
N CYS A 26 -5.41 6.84 9.93
CA CYS A 26 -4.36 7.28 10.85
C CYS A 26 -4.00 8.77 10.70
N LEU A 27 -4.24 9.39 9.55
CA LEU A 27 -4.02 10.83 9.35
C LEU A 27 -5.18 11.66 9.90
N LEU A 28 -6.42 11.18 9.75
CA LEU A 28 -7.64 11.86 10.21
C LEU A 28 -7.88 11.73 11.73
N LEU A 29 -7.53 10.60 12.33
CA LEU A 29 -7.68 10.35 13.77
C LEU A 29 -7.06 11.45 14.65
N PRO A 30 -5.77 11.81 14.51
CA PRO A 30 -5.17 12.85 15.33
C PRO A 30 -5.78 14.22 15.06
N LEU A 31 -6.19 14.52 13.82
CA LEU A 31 -6.89 15.76 13.50
C LEU A 31 -8.22 15.87 14.24
N PHE A 32 -8.98 14.76 14.30
CA PHE A 32 -10.22 14.67 15.05
C PHE A 32 -10.00 14.83 16.57
N PHE A 33 -8.99 14.16 17.14
CA PHE A 33 -8.65 14.28 18.56
C PHE A 33 -8.21 15.71 18.95
N VAL A 34 -7.43 16.38 18.12
CA VAL A 34 -7.03 17.78 18.34
C VAL A 34 -8.24 18.71 18.27
N ALA A 35 -9.14 18.54 17.30
CA ALA A 35 -10.36 19.33 17.19
C ALA A 35 -11.31 19.10 18.38
N ALA A 36 -11.46 17.85 18.82
CA ALA A 36 -12.25 17.51 20.00
C ALA A 36 -11.67 18.12 21.29
N TYR A 37 -10.34 18.08 21.46
CA TYR A 37 -9.66 18.73 22.58
C TYR A 37 -9.88 20.24 22.59
N PHE A 38 -9.77 20.90 21.43
CA PHE A 38 -10.00 22.33 21.32
C PHE A 38 -11.47 22.70 21.62
N PHE A 39 -12.42 21.92 21.11
CA PHE A 39 -13.85 22.13 21.37
C PHE A 39 -14.22 21.91 22.85
N ALA A 40 -13.65 20.90 23.50
CA ALA A 40 -13.86 20.63 24.92
C ALA A 40 -13.36 21.79 25.80
N ASN A 41 -12.22 22.40 25.47
CA ASN A 41 -11.70 23.58 26.18
C ASN A 41 -12.50 24.87 25.94
N PHE A 42 -13.37 24.90 24.92
CA PHE A 42 -14.24 26.05 24.65
C PHE A 42 -15.56 25.99 25.45
N MET A 43 -15.91 24.84 26.03
CA MET A 43 -17.08 24.66 26.88
C MET A 43 -16.67 24.90 28.36
N PRO A 44 -17.24 25.91 29.04
CA PRO A 44 -16.87 26.21 30.41
C PRO A 44 -17.61 25.25 31.35
N ASP A 45 -16.97 24.17 31.76
CA ASP A 45 -17.31 23.47 32.99
C ASP A 45 -16.06 22.76 33.53
N ASP A 46 -15.81 22.96 34.81
CA ASP A 46 -14.64 22.59 35.60
C ASP A 46 -14.13 21.15 35.34
N LEU A 47 -13.19 20.99 34.41
CA LEU A 47 -12.41 19.76 34.22
C LEU A 47 -10.96 20.00 34.63
N SER A 48 -10.76 20.20 35.93
CA SER A 48 -9.49 20.65 36.52
C SER A 48 -8.41 19.57 36.69
N ASP A 49 -8.63 18.31 36.30
CA ASP A 49 -7.64 17.24 36.55
C ASP A 49 -7.45 16.32 35.35
N MET A 50 -6.98 16.86 34.23
CA MET A 50 -6.54 16.02 33.13
C MET A 50 -5.18 16.52 32.61
N GLU A 51 -4.14 15.69 32.75
CA GLU A 51 -2.90 15.75 31.97
C GLU A 51 -3.00 14.86 30.70
N PRO A 52 -3.88 15.10 29.70
CA PRO A 52 -3.97 14.25 28.52
C PRO A 52 -3.03 14.71 27.39
N LEU A 53 -2.31 15.84 27.55
CA LEU A 53 -1.59 16.47 26.45
C LEU A 53 -0.43 15.60 25.94
N ASP A 54 0.35 15.01 26.85
CA ASP A 54 1.52 14.19 26.51
C ASP A 54 1.13 12.90 25.79
N ALA A 55 0.07 12.23 26.27
CA ALA A 55 -0.46 11.03 25.64
C ALA A 55 -1.00 11.32 24.22
N LEU A 56 -1.67 12.47 24.04
CA LEU A 56 -2.24 12.88 22.75
C LEU A 56 -1.13 13.21 21.73
N VAL A 57 -0.04 13.84 22.18
CA VAL A 57 1.15 14.07 21.35
C VAL A 57 1.80 12.74 20.92
N ILE A 58 1.99 11.80 21.85
CA ILE A 58 2.57 10.48 21.55
C ILE A 58 1.70 9.70 20.55
N ILE A 59 0.38 9.65 20.78
CA ILE A 59 -0.57 8.98 19.88
C ILE A 59 -0.53 9.65 18.50
N THR A 60 -0.49 10.98 18.44
CA THR A 60 -0.41 11.72 17.18
C THR A 60 0.86 11.39 16.40
N LEU A 61 2.02 11.42 17.06
CA LEU A 61 3.30 11.07 16.43
C LEU A 61 3.29 9.62 15.91
N TYR A 62 2.76 8.69 16.70
CA TYR A 62 2.65 7.29 16.31
C TYR A 62 1.70 7.08 15.13
N CYS A 63 0.55 7.76 15.13
CA CYS A 63 -0.40 7.75 14.01
C CYS A 63 0.22 8.33 12.72
N TRP A 64 0.99 9.41 12.82
CA TRP A 64 1.72 9.98 11.68
C TRP A 64 2.78 9.03 11.14
N PHE A 65 3.53 8.37 12.02
CA PHE A 65 4.52 7.37 11.64
C PHE A 65 3.87 6.20 10.88
N ILE A 66 2.76 5.65 11.40
CA ILE A 66 2.00 4.60 10.73
C ILE A 66 1.44 5.10 9.39
N ALA A 67 0.90 6.33 9.33
CA ALA A 67 0.34 6.89 8.10
C ALA A 67 1.42 7.00 7.00
N LEU A 68 2.61 7.52 7.33
CA LEU A 68 3.74 7.57 6.40
C LEU A 68 4.15 6.17 5.94
N PHE A 69 4.24 5.22 6.88
CA PHE A 69 4.61 3.85 6.58
C PHE A 69 3.54 3.07 5.80
N ALA A 70 2.27 3.47 5.87
CA ALA A 70 1.19 2.88 5.08
C ALA A 70 1.07 3.50 3.68
N ILE A 71 1.19 4.84 3.57
CA ILE A 71 1.06 5.56 2.30
C ILE A 71 2.23 5.23 1.35
N GLY A 72 3.46 5.12 1.86
CA GLY A 72 4.63 4.82 1.04
C GLY A 72 4.49 3.53 0.21
N PRO A 73 4.24 2.37 0.85
CA PRO A 73 3.92 1.12 0.17
C PRO A 73 2.70 1.22 -0.73
N ALA A 74 1.63 1.92 -0.33
CA ALA A 74 0.44 2.10 -1.17
C ALA A 74 0.78 2.74 -2.52
N VAL A 75 1.56 3.83 -2.50
CA VAL A 75 2.03 4.52 -3.71
C VAL A 75 2.94 3.60 -4.54
N PHE A 76 3.83 2.86 -3.89
CA PHE A 76 4.70 1.90 -4.57
C PHE A 76 3.89 0.81 -5.30
N ILE A 77 2.88 0.24 -4.64
CA ILE A 77 2.00 -0.77 -5.24
C ILE A 77 1.22 -0.19 -6.41
N GLU A 78 0.70 1.04 -6.31
CA GLU A 78 0.03 1.72 -7.42
C GLU A 78 0.95 1.87 -8.64
N PHE A 79 2.22 2.20 -8.38
CA PHE A 79 3.25 2.27 -9.43
C PHE A 79 3.51 0.91 -10.06
N VAL A 80 3.62 -0.15 -9.26
CA VAL A 80 3.79 -1.54 -9.71
C VAL A 80 2.58 -1.97 -10.55
N ILE A 81 1.34 -1.68 -10.14
CA ILE A 81 0.12 -1.99 -10.90
C ILE A 81 0.12 -1.26 -12.24
N ARG A 82 0.48 0.02 -12.25
CA ARG A 82 0.55 0.83 -13.48
C ARG A 82 1.56 0.27 -14.46
N ASP A 83 2.73 -0.16 -13.97
CA ASP A 83 3.79 -0.68 -14.83
C ASP A 83 3.60 -2.17 -15.21
N LEU A 84 2.86 -2.95 -14.40
CA LEU A 84 2.35 -4.28 -14.77
C LEU A 84 1.42 -4.19 -15.98
N LYS A 85 0.52 -3.19 -16.01
CA LYS A 85 -0.35 -2.93 -17.18
C LYS A 85 0.45 -2.53 -18.43
N ARG A 86 1.63 -1.94 -18.26
CA ARG A 86 2.56 -1.57 -19.34
C ARG A 86 3.55 -2.68 -19.70
N THR A 87 3.31 -3.90 -19.20
CA THR A 87 4.11 -5.10 -19.45
C THR A 87 5.61 -4.91 -19.22
N LYS A 88 5.99 -4.08 -18.24
CA LYS A 88 7.41 -3.87 -17.89
C LYS A 88 7.93 -5.05 -17.06
N TYR A 89 9.08 -5.59 -17.45
CA TYR A 89 9.73 -6.70 -16.74
C TYR A 89 10.04 -6.38 -15.27
N TRP A 90 10.53 -5.17 -14.97
CA TRP A 90 10.79 -4.74 -13.59
C TRP A 90 9.55 -4.75 -12.70
N ALA A 91 8.36 -4.46 -13.26
CA ALA A 91 7.12 -4.48 -12.50
C ALA A 91 6.62 -5.90 -12.22
N TRP A 92 6.93 -6.85 -13.11
CA TRP A 92 6.70 -8.26 -12.85
C TRP A 92 7.54 -8.76 -11.67
N VAL A 93 8.84 -8.46 -11.66
CA VAL A 93 9.74 -8.80 -10.55
C VAL A 93 9.31 -8.11 -9.25
N ALA A 94 9.01 -6.80 -9.30
CA ALA A 94 8.52 -6.06 -8.14
C ALA A 94 7.21 -6.63 -7.59
N GLY A 95 6.27 -7.04 -8.45
CA GLY A 95 5.02 -7.66 -8.03
C GLY A 95 5.23 -9.00 -7.32
N ILE A 96 6.19 -9.82 -7.77
CA ILE A 96 6.57 -11.08 -7.11
C ILE A 96 7.18 -10.79 -5.74
N ILE A 97 8.10 -9.82 -5.65
CA ILE A 97 8.73 -9.43 -4.39
C ILE A 97 7.69 -8.94 -3.38
N VAL A 98 6.80 -8.03 -3.80
CA VAL A 98 5.71 -7.50 -2.94
C VAL A 98 4.81 -8.64 -2.45
N SER A 99 4.46 -9.56 -3.35
CA SER A 99 3.65 -10.73 -3.00
C SER A 99 4.38 -11.68 -2.05
N GLY A 100 5.71 -11.79 -2.19
CA GLY A 100 6.60 -12.50 -1.27
C GLY A 100 6.64 -11.87 0.12
N ILE A 101 6.70 -10.54 0.21
CA ILE A 101 6.64 -9.77 1.47
C ILE A 101 5.27 -9.93 2.15
N TYR A 102 4.20 -10.18 1.38
CA TYR A 102 2.87 -10.43 1.94
C TYR A 102 2.67 -11.84 2.52
N LEU A 103 3.56 -12.81 2.25
CA LEU A 103 3.49 -14.14 2.85
C LEU A 103 3.73 -14.17 4.37
N PRO A 104 4.76 -13.49 4.92
CA PRO A 104 4.92 -13.40 6.37
C PRO A 104 3.96 -12.40 7.04
N SER A 105 3.20 -11.63 6.26
CA SER A 105 2.26 -10.65 6.81
C SER A 105 0.85 -11.22 6.98
N GLY A 106 -0.05 -10.49 7.63
CA GLY A 106 -1.46 -10.87 7.75
C GLY A 106 -2.23 -10.95 6.42
N PHE A 107 -1.58 -10.65 5.29
CA PHE A 107 -2.17 -10.63 3.95
C PHE A 107 -1.76 -11.85 3.09
N ILE A 108 -1.58 -13.02 3.73
CA ILE A 108 -1.14 -14.28 3.09
C ILE A 108 -1.98 -14.60 1.85
N ILE A 109 -3.30 -14.48 1.94
CA ILE A 109 -4.23 -14.79 0.84
C ILE A 109 -3.91 -13.93 -0.39
N PHE A 110 -3.66 -12.63 -0.19
CA PHE A 110 -3.33 -11.72 -1.29
C PHE A 110 -1.93 -11.98 -1.85
N GLY A 111 -0.98 -12.33 -0.98
CA GLY A 111 0.37 -12.75 -1.39
C GLY A 111 0.34 -13.98 -2.28
N VAL A 112 -0.37 -15.04 -1.88
CA VAL A 112 -0.50 -16.28 -2.65
C VAL A 112 -1.22 -16.03 -3.98
N LEU A 113 -2.33 -15.30 -3.99
CA LEU A 113 -3.05 -14.98 -5.23
C LEU A 113 -2.21 -14.12 -6.18
N GLY A 114 -1.42 -13.19 -5.65
CA GLY A 114 -0.47 -12.38 -6.42
C GLY A 114 0.64 -13.23 -7.04
N LEU A 115 1.25 -14.11 -6.24
CA LEU A 115 2.29 -15.04 -6.67
C LEU A 115 1.79 -16.02 -7.74
N VAL A 116 0.65 -16.67 -7.52
CA VAL A 116 0.08 -17.62 -8.49
C VAL A 116 -0.26 -16.91 -9.80
N GLY A 117 -0.80 -15.70 -9.73
CA GLY A 117 -1.12 -14.90 -10.92
C GLY A 117 0.11 -14.44 -11.69
N LEU A 118 1.19 -14.06 -11.00
CA LEU A 118 2.43 -13.53 -11.60
C LEU A 118 3.41 -14.62 -12.04
N LEU A 119 3.48 -15.75 -11.33
CA LEU A 119 4.34 -16.89 -11.64
C LEU A 119 3.76 -17.82 -12.70
N ASN A 120 2.53 -17.58 -13.16
CA ASN A 120 1.95 -18.35 -14.26
C ASN A 120 2.87 -18.28 -15.49
N GLN A 121 3.15 -19.45 -16.08
CA GLN A 121 4.11 -19.63 -17.17
C GLN A 121 3.80 -18.73 -18.38
N GLU A 122 2.52 -18.55 -18.70
CA GLU A 122 2.10 -17.66 -19.81
C GLU A 122 2.42 -16.19 -19.52
N VAL A 123 2.27 -15.77 -18.27
CA VAL A 123 2.55 -14.39 -17.83
C VAL A 123 4.06 -14.15 -17.86
N SER A 124 4.85 -15.07 -17.31
CA SER A 124 6.32 -15.01 -17.36
C SER A 124 6.87 -14.92 -18.79
N GLN A 125 6.31 -15.72 -19.71
CA GLN A 125 6.69 -15.67 -21.13
C GLN A 125 6.37 -14.32 -21.79
N GLN A 126 5.19 -13.74 -21.51
CA GLN A 126 4.83 -12.41 -22.04
C GLN A 126 5.82 -11.33 -21.61
N PHE A 127 6.24 -11.32 -20.33
CA PHE A 127 7.21 -10.34 -19.83
C PHE A 127 8.63 -10.56 -20.39
N ASN A 128 9.06 -11.80 -20.59
CA ASN A 128 10.35 -12.13 -21.20
C ASN A 128 10.41 -11.72 -22.68
N ILE A 129 9.34 -11.98 -23.44
CA ILE A 129 9.23 -11.56 -24.85
C ILE A 129 9.26 -10.03 -24.95
N ALA A 130 8.50 -9.32 -24.11
CA ALA A 130 8.48 -7.87 -24.07
C ALA A 130 9.85 -7.26 -23.74
N ARG A 131 10.61 -7.88 -22.81
CA ARG A 131 11.99 -7.49 -22.50
C ARG A 131 12.91 -7.66 -23.70
N ASN A 132 12.88 -8.82 -24.35
CA ASN A 132 13.75 -9.14 -25.48
C ASN A 132 13.51 -8.19 -26.66
N ASN A 133 12.26 -7.82 -26.92
CA ASN A 133 11.92 -6.87 -27.98
C ASN A 133 12.47 -5.46 -27.71
N ARG A 134 12.44 -5.00 -26.45
CA ARG A 134 13.02 -3.70 -26.09
C ARG A 134 14.54 -3.66 -26.22
N LEU A 135 15.22 -4.75 -25.86
CA LEU A 135 16.68 -4.85 -25.99
C LEU A 135 17.12 -4.83 -27.46
N LYS A 136 16.36 -5.51 -28.34
CA LYS A 136 16.60 -5.44 -29.79
C LYS A 136 16.39 -4.05 -30.38
N SER A 137 15.40 -3.29 -29.89
CA SER A 137 15.17 -1.91 -30.36
C SER A 137 16.21 -0.90 -29.86
N SER A 138 16.94 -1.20 -28.77
CA SER A 138 17.98 -0.31 -28.24
C SER A 138 19.37 -0.57 -28.82
N SER A 139 19.55 -1.65 -29.58
CA SER A 139 20.81 -2.03 -30.24
C SER A 139 20.89 -1.59 -31.71
N VAL A 140 19.91 -0.81 -32.19
CA VAL A 140 19.85 -0.19 -33.52
C VAL A 140 19.94 1.32 -33.31
#